data_AF-A0A8C8ZWN6-F1
#
_entry.id   AF-A0A8C8ZWN6-F1
#
_cell.length_a   1.000
_cell.length_b   1.000
_cell.length_c   1.000
_cell.angle_alpha   90.00
_cell.angle_beta   90.00
_cell.angle_gamma   90.00
#
_symmetry.space_group_name_H-M   'P 1'
#
loop_
_entity.id
_entity.type
_entity.pdbx_description
1 polymer ?
#
loop_
_entity_poly.entity_id
_entity_poly.type
_entity_poly.pdbx_seq_one_letter_code
_entity_poly.pdbx_strand_id
1 'polypeptide(L)' 'MVPRRSLPDGQEKSLQERKVYVNCNVTTSLEPEVIQTMTEAMLEAWGSPSSPYLAV' A
#
# COMPACT_ATOMS: atom_id res chain seq x y z
N MET A 1 -24.13 13.45 -21.74
CA MET A 1 -23.96 13.53 -20.28
C MET A 1 -24.55 12.26 -19.68
N VAL A 2 -23.72 11.28 -19.31
CA VAL A 2 -24.19 10.00 -18.75
C VAL A 2 -24.37 10.19 -17.24
N PRO A 3 -25.50 9.79 -16.63
CA PRO A 3 -25.68 9.97 -15.19
C PRO A 3 -24.69 9.09 -14.43
N ARG A 4 -23.96 9.66 -13.47
CA ARG A 4 -23.19 8.88 -12.51
C ARG A 4 -24.19 8.05 -11.70
N ARG A 5 -24.17 6.73 -11.88
CA ARG A 5 -24.90 5.80 -11.01
C ARG A 5 -24.26 5.88 -9.63
N SER A 6 -24.98 6.42 -8.66
CA SER A 6 -24.61 6.35 -7.25
C SER A 6 -24.68 4.89 -6.83
N LEU A 7 -23.53 4.23 -6.66
CA LEU A 7 -23.48 2.90 -6.06
C LEU A 7 -23.73 3.03 -4.54
N PRO A 8 -24.45 2.07 -3.93
CA PRO A 8 -24.62 2.05 -2.48
C PRO A 8 -23.27 1.79 -1.81
N ASP A 9 -22.91 2.68 -0.89
CA ASP A 9 -21.68 2.78 -0.07
C ASP A 9 -21.29 1.48 0.68
N GLY A 10 -22.18 0.48 0.72
CA GLY A 10 -21.99 -0.80 1.39
C GLY A 10 -21.51 -1.98 0.53
N GLN A 11 -21.39 -1.84 -0.80
CA GLN A 11 -21.00 -2.96 -1.70
C GLN A 11 -19.57 -2.90 -2.22
N GLU A 12 -18.82 -1.85 -1.91
CA GLU A 12 -17.47 -1.69 -2.46
C GLU A 12 -16.46 -2.66 -1.82
N LYS A 13 -16.62 -2.99 -0.53
CA LYS A 13 -15.71 -3.91 0.18
C LYS A 13 -15.80 -5.36 -0.29
N SER A 14 -17.01 -5.88 -0.52
CA SER A 14 -17.21 -7.28 -0.90
C SER A 14 -16.77 -7.58 -2.35
N LEU A 15 -16.77 -6.57 -3.22
CA LEU A 15 -16.26 -6.67 -4.59
C LEU A 15 -14.73 -6.54 -4.66
N GLN A 16 -14.10 -5.86 -3.69
CA GLN A 16 -12.64 -5.75 -3.60
C GLN A 16 -11.98 -7.09 -3.23
N GLU A 17 -12.61 -7.91 -2.38
CA GLU A 17 -12.11 -9.23 -1.97
C GLU A 17 -11.87 -10.19 -3.14
N ARG A 18 -12.54 -9.99 -4.28
CA ARG A 18 -12.39 -10.82 -5.49
C ARG A 18 -11.85 -10.03 -6.69
N LYS A 19 -11.05 -8.99 -6.44
CA LYS A 19 -10.37 -8.25 -7.51
C LYS A 19 -9.10 -9.00 -7.93
N VAL A 20 -9.15 -9.66 -9.08
CA VAL A 20 -7.97 -10.30 -9.68
C VAL A 20 -7.13 -9.22 -10.36
N TYR A 21 -5.93 -8.99 -9.85
CA TYR A 21 -4.97 -8.09 -10.48
C TYR A 21 -4.30 -8.81 -11.65
N VAL A 22 -4.75 -8.54 -12.88
CA VAL A 22 -4.23 -9.19 -14.11
C VAL A 22 -2.99 -8.46 -14.66
N ASN A 23 -2.68 -7.28 -14.13
CA ASN A 23 -1.72 -6.36 -14.74
C ASN A 23 -0.34 -6.39 -14.06
N CYS A 24 0.23 -7.57 -13.86
CA CYS A 24 1.56 -7.76 -13.26
C CYS A 24 2.72 -7.13 -14.07
N ASN A 25 2.43 -6.67 -15.29
CA ASN A 25 3.42 -6.10 -16.22
C ASN A 25 3.59 -4.58 -16.08
N VAL A 26 2.68 -3.88 -15.39
CA VAL A 26 2.75 -2.41 -15.23
C VAL A 26 3.50 -2.01 -13.97
N THR A 27 3.27 -2.72 -12.87
CA THR A 27 4.03 -2.59 -11.62
C THR A 27 3.94 -3.91 -10.87
N THR A 28 5.06 -4.43 -10.38
CA THR A 28 5.06 -5.61 -9.50
C THR A 28 4.43 -5.23 -8.17
N SER A 29 3.52 -6.06 -7.64
CA SER A 29 3.00 -5.88 -6.29
C SER A 29 4.15 -5.96 -5.28
N LEU A 30 4.10 -5.15 -4.23
CA LEU A 30 5.08 -5.22 -3.16
C LEU A 30 4.85 -6.52 -2.39
N GLU A 31 5.90 -7.34 -2.29
CA GLU A 31 5.93 -8.50 -1.42
C GLU A 31 5.67 -8.04 0.04
N PRO A 32 4.96 -8.85 0.86
CA PRO A 32 4.64 -8.50 2.23
C PRO A 32 5.90 -8.18 3.05
N GLU A 33 7.01 -8.85 2.77
CA GLU A 33 8.32 -8.58 3.40
C GLU A 33 8.82 -7.16 3.11
N VAL A 34 8.65 -6.67 1.87
CA VAL A 34 9.06 -5.30 1.50
C VAL A 34 8.24 -4.26 2.24
N ILE A 35 6.93 -4.49 2.36
CA ILE A 35 6.02 -3.60 3.11
C ILE A 35 6.42 -3.59 4.59
N GLN A 36 6.71 -4.75 5.16
CA GLN A 36 7.15 -4.88 6.55
C GLN A 36 8.47 -4.15 6.79
N THR A 37 9.49 -4.39 5.97
CA THR A 37 10.80 -3.73 6.10
C THR A 37 10.67 -2.22 5.98
N MET A 38 9.86 -1.71 5.05
CA MET A 38 9.62 -0.27 4.95
C MET A 38 8.88 0.28 6.18
N THR A 39 7.92 -0.47 6.73
CA THR A 39 7.19 -0.08 7.95
C THR A 39 8.15 0.01 9.14
N GLU A 40 8.98 -1.02 9.33
CA GLU A 40 9.98 -1.07 10.41
C GLU A 40 11.02 0.05 10.25
N ALA A 41 11.52 0.28 9.05
CA ALA A 41 12.47 1.37 8.79
C ALA A 41 11.88 2.75 9.10
N MET A 42 10.60 2.98 8.81
CA MET A 42 9.93 4.24 9.11
C MET A 42 9.66 4.43 10.60
N LEU A 43 9.49 3.35 11.36
CA LEU A 43 9.23 3.41 12.80
C LEU A 43 10.53 3.53 13.59
N GLU A 44 11.50 2.65 13.31
CA GLU A 44 12.68 2.44 14.15
C GLU A 44 13.94 3.15 13.59
N ALA A 45 14.00 3.39 12.28
CA ALA A 45 15.19 3.87 11.60
C ALA A 45 14.96 5.18 10.82
N TRP A 46 14.06 6.04 11.31
CA TRP A 46 13.73 7.32 10.68
C TRP A 46 14.85 8.37 10.74
N GLY A 47 15.90 8.11 11.54
CA GLY A 47 17.02 9.01 11.74
C GLY A 47 17.88 9.19 10.49
N SER A 48 18.64 10.30 10.46
CA SER A 48 19.55 10.57 9.34
C SER A 48 20.66 9.50 9.30
N PRO A 49 20.90 8.83 8.17
CA PRO A 49 21.94 7.81 8.06
C PRO A 49 23.36 8.40 8.22
N SER A 50 23.50 9.71 8.03
CA SER A 50 24.76 10.43 8.24
C SER A 50 24.94 10.91 9.68
N SER A 51 23.93 10.73 10.54
CA SER A 51 24.04 11.07 11.96
C SER A 51 25.03 10.12 12.64
N PRO A 52 26.03 10.63 13.38
CA PRO A 52 26.90 9.80 14.20
C PRO A 52 26.18 9.28 15.46
N TYR A 53 24.96 9.76 15.74
CA TYR A 53 24.14 9.32 16.85
C TYR A 53 23.17 8.24 16.38
N LEU A 54 23.05 7.15 17.15
CA LEU A 54 22.06 6.10 16.90
C LEU A 54 20.66 6.73 16.97
N ALA A 55 19.85 6.49 15.94
CA ALA A 55 18.42 6.73 16.03
C ALA A 55 17.89 5.77 17.11
N VAL A 56 17.30 6.33 18.17
CA VAL A 56 16.68 5.61 19.29
C VAL A 56 15.18 5.90 19.25
#